data_AF-A0A067WIB5-F1
#
_entry.id   AF-A0A067WIB5-F1
#
_cell.length_a   1.000
_cell.length_b   1.000
_cell.length_c   1.000
_cell.angle_alpha   90.00
_cell.angle_beta   90.00
_cell.angle_gamma   90.00
#
_symmetry.space_group_name_H-M   'P 1'
#
loop_
_entity.id
_entity.type
_entity.pdbx_description
1 polymer ?
#
loop_
_entity_poly.entity_id
_entity_poly.type
_entity_poly.pdbx_seq_one_letter_code
_entity_poly.pdbx_strand_id
1 'polypeptide(L)'
;DMKFETLSYAVEDVRKEARQAAAIGLAVSNLRYYDIPGSLSLSFGTGIWRSQSAFAVGAGYTSEDGKIRSNISITSAGGHWGVGAGITLRLK
;
A
#
# COMPACT_ATOMS: atom_id res chain seq x y z
N ASP A 1 -6.56 33.58 19.62
CA ASP A 1 -5.60 32.49 19.85
C ASP A 1 -6.13 31.08 19.66
N MET A 2 -7.24 30.65 20.31
CA MET A 2 -7.72 29.26 20.16
C MET A 2 -7.91 28.78 18.71
N LYS A 3 -8.44 29.62 17.81
CA LYS A 3 -8.65 29.24 16.40
C LYS A 3 -7.36 28.99 15.61
N PHE A 4 -6.28 29.69 15.96
CA PHE A 4 -4.98 29.55 15.28
C PHE A 4 -4.26 28.28 15.76
N GLU A 5 -4.34 28.00 17.06
CA GLU A 5 -3.78 26.79 17.64
C GLU A 5 -4.49 25.53 17.11
N THR A 6 -5.82 25.53 17.06
CA THR A 6 -6.60 24.44 16.45
C THR A 6 -6.24 24.21 14.98
N LEU A 7 -6.03 25.29 14.21
CA LEU A 7 -5.64 25.17 12.80
C LEU A 7 -4.22 24.63 12.66
N SER A 8 -3.29 25.05 13.53
CA SER A 8 -1.91 24.55 13.54
C SER A 8 -1.87 23.04 13.79
N TYR A 9 -2.64 22.55 14.76
CA TYR A 9 -2.77 21.10 15.01
C TYR A 9 -3.35 20.36 13.80
N ALA A 10 -4.43 20.89 13.19
CA ALA A 10 -5.03 20.27 12.02
C ALA A 10 -4.05 20.18 10.83
N VAL A 11 -3.24 21.22 10.61
CA VAL A 11 -2.23 21.23 9.54
C VAL A 11 -1.12 20.21 9.81
N GLU A 12 -0.69 20.07 11.07
CA GLU A 12 0.32 19.09 11.44
C GLU A 12 -0.17 17.65 11.26
N ASP A 13 -1.42 17.38 11.64
CA ASP A 13 -2.06 16.07 11.44
C ASP A 13 -2.21 15.72 9.96
N VAL A 14 -2.71 16.64 9.13
CA VAL A 14 -2.79 16.42 7.68
C VAL A 14 -1.41 16.16 7.07
N ARG A 15 -0.38 16.87 7.54
CA ARG A 15 1.00 16.63 7.08
C ARG A 15 1.52 15.26 7.52
N LYS A 16 1.16 14.81 8.71
CA LYS A 16 1.52 13.48 9.22
C LYS A 16 0.83 12.38 8.41
N GLU A 17 -0.47 12.51 8.17
CA GLU A 17 -1.26 11.59 7.34
C GLU A 17 -0.71 11.50 5.91
N ALA A 18 -0.38 12.65 5.29
CA ALA A 18 0.25 12.68 3.97
C ALA A 18 1.61 11.95 3.94
N ARG A 19 2.43 12.06 4.99
CA ARG A 19 3.69 11.31 5.08
C ARG A 19 3.46 9.81 5.27
N GLN A 20 2.44 9.43 6.05
CA GLN A 20 2.04 8.03 6.22
C GLN A 20 1.60 7.42 4.89
N ALA A 21 0.77 8.14 4.12
CA ALA A 21 0.36 7.73 2.78
C ALA A 21 1.55 7.53 1.83
N ALA A 22 2.55 8.42 1.89
CA ALA A 22 3.77 8.26 1.10
C ALA A 22 4.58 7.00 1.52
N ALA A 23 4.71 6.75 2.83
CA ALA A 23 5.36 5.53 3.33
C ALA A 23 4.59 4.27 2.89
N ILE A 24 3.25 4.30 2.93
CA ILE A 24 2.38 3.22 2.42
C ILE A 24 2.64 2.99 0.93
N GLY A 25 2.65 4.04 0.11
CA GLY A 25 2.93 3.94 -1.32
C GLY A 25 4.26 3.27 -1.60
N LEU A 26 5.31 3.62 -0.85
CA LEU A 26 6.62 2.98 -0.94
C LEU A 26 6.57 1.49 -0.53
N ALA A 27 5.83 1.15 0.53
CA ALA A 27 5.68 -0.23 0.99
C ALA A 27 4.94 -1.11 -0.03
N VAL A 28 3.83 -0.62 -0.60
CA VAL A 28 3.04 -1.33 -1.63
C VAL A 28 3.82 -1.51 -2.92
N SER A 29 4.58 -0.50 -3.32
CA SER A 29 5.38 -0.55 -4.56
C SER A 29 6.43 -1.66 -4.54
N ASN A 30 6.85 -2.09 -3.35
CA ASN A 30 7.80 -3.18 -3.17
C ASN A 30 7.13 -4.56 -3.15
N LEU A 31 5.79 -4.65 -3.20
CA LEU A 31 5.08 -5.94 -3.27
C LEU A 31 5.26 -6.54 -4.67
N ARG A 32 6.03 -7.63 -4.74
CA ARG A 32 6.27 -8.36 -5.98
C ARG A 32 5.64 -9.74 -5.94
N TYR A 33 4.79 -10.00 -6.92
CA TYR A 33 4.05 -11.25 -7.08
C TYR A 33 4.71 -12.13 -8.13
N TYR A 34 4.57 -13.45 -7.99
CA TYR A 34 5.06 -14.39 -9.00
C TYR A 34 4.06 -14.53 -10.14
N ASP A 35 4.61 -14.77 -11.34
CA ASP A 35 3.87 -14.78 -12.61
C ASP A 35 3.52 -16.21 -13.06
N ILE A 36 3.58 -17.17 -12.14
CA ILE A 36 3.44 -18.59 -12.46
C ILE A 36 1.94 -18.92 -12.61
N PRO A 37 1.48 -19.46 -13.75
CA PRO A 37 0.07 -19.82 -13.92
C PRO A 37 -0.41 -20.81 -12.87
N GLY A 38 -1.60 -20.58 -12.31
CA GLY A 38 -2.17 -21.41 -11.24
C GLY A 38 -1.50 -21.23 -9.87
N SER A 39 -0.60 -20.25 -9.71
CA SER A 39 0.09 -20.01 -8.44
C SER A 39 -0.56 -18.92 -7.59
N LEU A 40 -0.55 -19.17 -6.28
CA LEU A 40 -0.74 -18.15 -5.26
C LEU A 40 0.63 -17.63 -4.82
N SER A 41 0.77 -16.31 -4.76
CA SER A 41 1.98 -15.63 -4.29
C SER A 41 1.65 -14.75 -3.10
N LEU A 42 2.58 -14.69 -2.15
CA LEU A 42 2.52 -13.84 -0.98
C LEU A 42 3.73 -12.91 -0.97
N SER A 43 3.51 -11.66 -0.63
CA SER A 43 4.50 -10.60 -0.70
C SER A 43 4.40 -9.71 0.54
N PHE A 44 5.53 -9.24 1.01
CA PHE A 44 5.63 -8.35 2.16
C PHE A 44 6.56 -7.19 1.79
N GLY A 45 6.19 -5.99 2.19
CA GLY A 45 6.92 -4.76 1.87
C GLY A 45 6.89 -3.80 3.04
N THR A 46 7.91 -2.97 3.15
CA THR A 46 7.97 -1.88 4.12
C THR A 46 8.41 -0.61 3.43
N GLY A 47 8.03 0.53 3.99
CA GLY A 47 8.32 1.85 3.44
C GLY A 47 8.55 2.84 4.58
N ILE A 48 9.52 3.71 4.41
CA ILE A 48 9.83 4.77 5.37
C ILE A 48 9.90 6.09 4.61
N TRP A 49 9.15 7.09 5.08
CA TRP A 49 9.14 8.43 4.52
C TRP A 49 9.01 9.49 5.60
N ARG A 50 9.96 10.44 5.65
CA ARG A 50 9.92 11.61 6.56
C ARG A 50 9.51 11.23 8.01
N SER A 51 10.22 10.27 8.60
CA SER A 51 9.97 9.75 9.96
C SER A 51 8.63 9.02 10.18
N GLN A 52 7.89 8.69 9.11
CA GLN A 52 6.76 7.76 9.14
C GLN A 52 7.19 6.44 8.52
N SER A 53 6.79 5.34 9.14
CA SER A 53 6.97 3.99 8.62
C SER A 53 5.62 3.38 8.27
N ALA A 54 5.64 2.52 7.28
CA ALA A 54 4.50 1.73 6.84
C ALA A 54 4.96 0.31 6.52
N PHE A 55 4.04 -0.63 6.69
CA PHE A 55 4.21 -1.98 6.19
C PHE A 55 3.03 -2.34 5.29
N ALA A 56 3.30 -3.22 4.34
CA ALA A 56 2.35 -3.71 3.36
C ALA A 56 2.50 -5.23 3.25
N VAL A 57 1.38 -5.90 3.14
CA VAL A 57 1.29 -7.33 2.88
C VAL A 57 0.37 -7.51 1.70
N GLY A 58 0.73 -8.39 0.77
CA GLY A 58 -0.09 -8.66 -0.39
C GLY A 58 -0.13 -10.13 -0.74
N ALA A 59 -1.24 -10.51 -1.38
CA ALA A 59 -1.39 -11.79 -2.03
C ALA A 59 -1.73 -11.56 -3.50
N GLY A 60 -1.14 -12.36 -4.38
CA GLY A 60 -1.41 -12.32 -5.81
C GLY A 60 -1.79 -13.71 -6.30
N TYR A 61 -2.83 -13.79 -7.12
CA TYR A 61 -3.23 -15.01 -7.80
C TYR A 61 -3.10 -14.81 -9.32
N THR A 62 -2.42 -15.74 -9.97
CA THR A 62 -2.34 -15.79 -11.43
C THR A 62 -3.21 -16.93 -11.94
N SER A 63 -4.14 -16.63 -12.83
CA SER A 63 -5.03 -17.61 -13.47
C SER A 63 -4.23 -18.72 -14.14
N GLU A 64 -4.81 -19.92 -14.24
CA GLU A 64 -4.20 -21.09 -14.90
C GLU A 64 -3.80 -20.82 -16.35
N ASP A 65 -4.53 -19.93 -17.05
CA ASP A 65 -4.20 -19.52 -18.41
C ASP A 65 -3.05 -18.50 -18.47
N GLY A 66 -2.60 -17.98 -17.33
CA GLY A 66 -1.57 -16.92 -17.24
C GLY A 66 -1.99 -15.57 -17.85
N LYS A 67 -3.27 -15.43 -18.24
CA LYS A 67 -3.83 -14.23 -18.90
C LYS A 67 -4.29 -13.17 -17.92
N ILE A 68 -4.76 -13.59 -16.75
CA ILE A 68 -5.34 -12.72 -15.74
C ILE A 68 -4.53 -12.88 -14.46
N ARG A 69 -4.15 -11.76 -13.85
CA ARG A 69 -3.62 -11.71 -12.51
C ARG A 69 -4.48 -10.80 -11.66
N SER A 70 -4.83 -11.27 -10.48
CA SER A 70 -5.40 -10.45 -9.42
C SER A 70 -4.38 -10.31 -8.30
N ASN A 71 -4.30 -9.12 -7.72
CA ASN A 71 -3.55 -8.89 -6.51
C ASN A 71 -4.41 -8.13 -5.51
N ILE A 72 -4.16 -8.41 -4.24
CA ILE A 72 -4.75 -7.71 -3.12
C ILE A 72 -3.62 -7.38 -2.14
N SER A 73 -3.70 -6.21 -1.54
CA SER A 73 -2.73 -5.73 -0.58
C SER A 73 -3.42 -5.04 0.58
N ILE A 74 -2.89 -5.24 1.77
CA ILE A 74 -3.29 -4.57 3.00
C ILE A 74 -2.06 -3.83 3.51
N THR A 75 -2.24 -2.57 3.87
CA THR A 75 -1.18 -1.71 4.37
C THR A 75 -1.56 -1.09 5.68
N SER A 76 -0.58 -0.81 6.52
CA SER A 76 -0.80 -0.06 7.76
C SER A 76 0.35 0.89 8.03
N ALA A 77 0.00 2.10 8.47
CA ALA A 77 0.94 3.14 8.87
C ALA A 77 0.36 3.98 10.00
N GLY A 78 1.11 4.10 11.09
CA GLY A 78 0.81 5.03 12.19
C GLY A 78 -0.61 4.97 12.76
N GLY A 79 -1.21 3.77 12.82
CA GLY A 79 -2.54 3.53 13.39
C GLY A 79 -3.68 3.42 12.35
N HIS A 80 -3.41 3.74 11.09
CA HIS A 80 -4.38 3.61 10.00
C HIS A 80 -4.05 2.43 9.12
N TRP A 81 -5.08 1.76 8.62
CA TRP A 81 -4.97 0.66 7.69
C TRP A 81 -5.68 1.02 6.37
N GLY A 82 -5.16 0.48 5.28
CA GLY A 82 -5.68 0.67 3.94
C GLY A 82 -5.64 -0.65 3.18
N VAL A 83 -6.52 -0.78 2.20
CA VAL A 83 -6.58 -1.95 1.32
C VAL A 83 -6.52 -1.51 -0.13
N GLY A 84 -5.87 -2.32 -0.96
CA GLY A 84 -5.76 -2.11 -2.40
C GLY A 84 -5.98 -3.43 -3.12
N ALA A 85 -6.57 -3.36 -4.30
CA ALA A 85 -6.70 -4.50 -5.19
C ALA A 85 -6.40 -4.05 -6.62
N GLY A 86 -5.82 -4.94 -7.40
CA GLY A 86 -5.45 -4.69 -8.78
C GLY A 86 -5.70 -5.92 -9.64
N ILE A 87 -6.10 -5.67 -10.89
CA ILE A 87 -6.23 -6.70 -11.90
C ILE A 87 -5.29 -6.32 -13.05
N THR A 88 -4.46 -7.27 -13.45
CA THR A 88 -3.58 -7.14 -14.61
C THR A 88 -4.04 -8.13 -15.67
N LEU A 89 -4.34 -7.61 -16.85
CA LEU A 89 -4.69 -8.41 -18.02
C LEU A 89 -3.49 -8.44 -18.95
N ARG A 90 -3.00 -9.64 -19.25
CA ARG A 90 -1.98 -9.84 -20.27
C ARG A 90 -2.67 -9.88 -21.62
N LEU A 91 -2.57 -8.78 -22.37
CA LEU A 91 -2.98 -8.70 -23.77
C LEU A 91 -1.83 -9.27 -24.62
N LYS A 92 -2.06 -10.42 -25.24
CA LYS A 92 -1.20 -10.98 -26.29
C LYS A 92 -1.86 -10.73 -27.63
#